data_AF-A0A7C1V0I4-F1
#
_entry.id   AF-A0A7C1V0I4-F1
#
_cell.length_a   1.000
_cell.length_b   1.000
_cell.length_c   1.000
_cell.angle_alpha   90.00
_cell.angle_beta   90.00
_cell.angle_gamma   90.00
#
_symmetry.space_group_name_H-M   'P 1'
#
loop_
_entity.id
_entity.type
_entity.pdbx_description
1 polymer ?
#
loop_
_entity_poly.entity_id
_entity_poly.type
_entity_poly.pdbx_seq_one_letter_code
_entity_poly.pdbx_strand_id
1 'polypeptide(L)' 'MDYPMLSIGYKNVIAKNRIIAIISPNSRPVKMMIQSARENGKLIDATLGKKTKSVIVTDSDHVILSTNST' A
#
# COMPACT_ATOMS: atom_id res chain seq x y z
N MET A 1 3.38 -24.16 -3.80
CA MET A 1 2.10 -23.58 -3.39
C MET A 1 2.30 -22.08 -3.26
N ASP A 2 1.92 -21.33 -4.28
CA ASP A 2 1.99 -19.87 -4.21
C ASP A 2 0.95 -19.40 -3.19
N TYR A 3 1.40 -18.77 -2.11
CA TYR A 3 0.49 -18.08 -1.23
C TYR A 3 -0.07 -16.89 -2.01
N PRO A 4 -1.39 -16.84 -2.29
CA PRO A 4 -1.99 -15.78 -3.12
C PRO A 4 -1.99 -14.42 -2.41
N MET A 5 -1.42 -14.34 -1.21
CA MET A 5 -1.42 -13.19 -0.33
C MET A 5 0.00 -12.69 -0.10
N LEU A 6 0.16 -11.37 -0.06
CA LEU A 6 1.37 -10.67 0.36
C LEU A 6 1.13 -10.05 1.73
N SER A 7 2.03 -10.28 2.68
CA SER A 7 1.99 -9.60 3.98
C SER A 7 2.37 -8.13 3.83
N ILE A 8 1.51 -7.23 4.30
CA ILE A 8 1.73 -5.78 4.24
C ILE A 8 1.99 -5.16 5.62
N GLY A 9 2.13 -5.99 6.65
CA GLY A 9 2.49 -5.57 8.02
C GLY A 9 1.40 -5.87 9.03
N TYR A 10 1.76 -6.09 10.30
CA TYR A 10 0.82 -6.25 11.43
C TYR A 10 -0.36 -7.22 11.18
N LYS A 11 -0.07 -8.41 10.64
CA LYS A 11 -1.08 -9.43 10.26
C LYS A 11 -2.06 -8.98 9.16
N ASN A 12 -1.82 -7.84 8.53
CA ASN A 12 -2.53 -7.42 7.33
C ASN A 12 -1.94 -8.10 6.09
N VAL A 13 -2.80 -8.50 5.18
CA VAL A 13 -2.44 -9.16 3.93
C VAL A 13 -3.23 -8.57 2.76
N ILE A 14 -2.64 -8.63 1.56
CA ILE A 14 -3.28 -8.22 0.29
C ILE A 14 -3.18 -9.36 -0.73
N ALA A 15 -4.19 -9.51 -1.58
CA ALA A 15 -4.12 -10.44 -2.70
C ALA A 15 -3.06 -9.99 -3.73
N LYS A 16 -2.07 -10.85 -4.00
CA LYS A 16 -0.93 -10.55 -4.89
C LYS A 16 -1.39 -10.18 -6.31
N ASN A 17 -2.45 -10.83 -6.79
CA ASN A 17 -3.00 -10.62 -8.13
C ASN A 17 -3.66 -9.24 -8.33
N ARG A 18 -3.88 -8.47 -7.25
CA ARG A 18 -4.46 -7.13 -7.30
C ARG A 18 -3.40 -6.02 -7.29
N ILE A 19 -2.11 -6.37 -7.16
CA ILE A 19 -1.01 -5.41 -7.07
C ILE A 19 -0.56 -5.03 -8.48
N ILE A 20 -0.60 -3.73 -8.80
CA ILE A 20 0.06 -3.19 -10.00
C ILE A 20 1.52 -2.87 -9.70
N ALA A 21 1.78 -2.21 -8.56
CA ALA A 21 3.10 -1.73 -8.22
C ALA A 21 3.32 -1.62 -6.70
N ILE A 22 4.56 -1.77 -6.28
CA ILE A 22 5.05 -1.45 -4.92
C ILE A 22 6.13 -0.39 -5.07
N ILE A 23 5.95 0.77 -4.44
CA ILE A 23 6.82 1.94 -4.61
C ILE A 23 7.23 2.54 -3.26
N SER A 24 8.33 3.30 -3.26
CA SER A 24 8.84 3.98 -2.06
C SER A 24 7.99 5.22 -1.71
N PRO A 25 7.65 5.44 -0.42
CA PRO A 25 6.82 6.57 0.03
C PRO A 25 7.52 7.94 0.02
N ASN A 26 8.81 7.99 -0.34
CA ASN A 26 9.65 9.14 -0.01
C ASN A 26 9.52 10.32 -1.01
N SER A 27 9.08 10.08 -2.24
CA SER A 27 9.03 11.10 -3.29
C SER A 27 7.78 12.01 -3.17
N ARG A 28 7.89 13.26 -3.64
CA ARG A 28 6.77 14.20 -3.67
C ARG A 28 5.56 13.65 -4.46
N PRO A 29 5.71 13.06 -5.65
CA PRO A 29 4.58 12.48 -6.40
C PRO A 29 3.85 11.39 -5.62
N VAL A 30 4.58 10.53 -4.89
CA VAL A 30 3.95 9.47 -4.08
C VAL A 30 3.19 10.05 -2.90
N LYS A 31 3.73 11.07 -2.22
CA LYS A 31 2.99 11.78 -1.16
C LYS A 31 1.71 12.44 -1.68
N MET A 32 1.75 13.01 -2.89
CA MET A 32 0.56 13.58 -3.54
C MET A 32 -0.47 12.49 -3.89
N MET A 33 -0.01 11.34 -4.38
CA MET A 33 -0.88 10.18 -4.66
C MET A 33 -1.57 9.66 -3.39
N ILE A 34 -0.84 9.54 -2.27
CA ILE A 34 -1.40 9.13 -0.97
C ILE A 34 -2.48 10.13 -0.52
N GLN A 35 -2.21 11.42 -0.64
CA GLN A 35 -3.16 12.47 -0.26
C GLN A 35 -4.43 12.42 -1.13
N SER A 36 -4.27 12.29 -2.44
CA SER A 36 -5.40 12.16 -3.37
C SER A 36 -6.22 10.90 -3.08
N ALA A 37 -5.58 9.76 -2.81
CA ALA A 37 -6.29 8.55 -2.43
C ALA A 37 -7.07 8.74 -1.12
N ARG A 38 -6.53 9.50 -0.15
CA ARG A 38 -7.25 9.82 1.10
C ARG A 38 -8.50 10.66 0.83
N GLU A 39 -8.36 11.71 0.04
CA GLU A 39 -9.46 12.61 -0.33
C GLU A 39 -10.58 11.88 -1.08
N ASN A 40 -10.21 10.90 -1.90
CA ASN A 40 -11.15 10.09 -2.67
C ASN A 40 -11.66 8.82 -1.93
N GLY A 41 -11.33 8.64 -0.65
CA GLY A 41 -11.76 7.45 0.12
C GLY A 41 -11.15 6.13 -0.35
N LYS A 42 -10.01 6.19 -1.06
CA LYS A 42 -9.27 5.05 -1.64
C LYS A 42 -7.99 4.69 -0.89
N LEU A 43 -7.65 5.42 0.16
CA LEU A 43 -6.48 5.12 1.00
C LEU A 43 -6.81 4.03 2.02
N ILE A 44 -6.01 2.97 2.04
CA ILE A 44 -6.03 1.95 3.07
C ILE A 44 -4.73 2.04 3.87
N ASP A 45 -4.84 2.34 5.16
CA ASP A 45 -3.68 2.43 6.06
C ASP A 45 -3.48 1.11 6.82
N ALA A 46 -2.50 0.30 6.40
CA ALA A 46 -2.14 -0.95 7.08
C ALA A 46 -0.95 -0.77 8.05
N THR A 47 -0.54 0.47 8.33
CA THR A 47 0.67 0.76 9.12
C THR A 47 0.46 0.75 10.63
N LEU A 48 -0.79 0.81 11.09
CA LEU A 48 -1.15 0.99 12.51
C LEU A 48 -0.39 2.16 13.18
N GLY A 49 -0.20 3.27 12.46
CA GLY A 49 0.47 4.47 12.95
C GLY A 49 2.00 4.40 12.97
N LYS A 50 2.58 3.37 12.36
CA LYS A 50 4.04 3.19 12.25
C LYS A 50 4.55 3.77 10.94
N LYS A 51 5.87 3.87 10.82
CA LYS A 51 6.50 4.44 9.62
C LYS A 51 6.13 3.61 8.37
N THR A 52 5.51 4.25 7.39
CA THR A 52 5.31 3.71 6.05
C THR A 52 6.67 3.41 5.42
N LYS A 53 6.88 2.16 5.01
CA LYS A 53 8.10 1.73 4.29
C LYS A 53 7.86 1.54 2.79
N SER A 54 6.64 1.21 2.41
CA SER A 54 6.23 1.05 1.02
C SER A 54 4.78 1.50 0.81
N VAL A 55 4.46 1.80 -0.44
CA VAL A 55 3.13 2.15 -0.92
C VAL A 55 2.77 1.17 -2.01
N ILE A 56 1.61 0.54 -1.89
CA ILE A 56 1.12 -0.46 -2.84
C ILE A 56 -0.01 0.16 -3.64
N VAL A 57 0.08 0.06 -4.96
CA VAL A 57 -0.95 0.53 -5.90
C VAL A 57 -1.68 -0.70 -6.45
N THR A 58 -3.01 -0.65 -6.42
CA THR A 58 -3.86 -1.76 -6.85
C THR A 58 -4.59 -1.48 -8.16
N ASP A 59 -5.11 -2.54 -8.79
CA ASP A 59 -5.96 -2.51 -9.99
C ASP A 59 -7.30 -1.75 -9.84
N SER A 60 -7.65 -1.37 -8.61
CA SER A 60 -8.91 -0.70 -8.25
C SER A 60 -8.69 0.73 -7.74
N ASP A 61 -7.53 1.30 -8.06
CA ASP A 61 -7.03 2.62 -7.64
C ASP A 61 -6.87 2.80 -6.12
N HIS A 62 -6.99 1.72 -5.34
CA HIS A 62 -6.66 1.81 -3.92
C HIS A 62 -5.15 1.94 -3.74
N VAL A 63 -4.77 2.83 -2.84
CA VAL A 63 -3.40 3.06 -2.41
C VAL A 63 -3.29 2.53 -0.99
N ILE A 64 -2.35 1.61 -0.76
CA ILE A 64 -2.19 0.94 0.52
C ILE A 64 -0.84 1.29 1.15
N LEU A 65 -0.86 1.80 2.37
CA LEU A 65 0.35 2.08 3.13
C LEU A 65 0.81 0.83 3.88
N SER A 66 2.06 0.43 3.70
CA SER A 66 2.62 -0.78 4.30
C SER A 66 3.87 -0.48 5.13
N THR A 67 4.06 -1.25 6.21
CA THR A 67 5.28 -1.22 7.03
C THR A 67 6.37 -2.16 6.55
N ASN A 68 6.06 -3.01 5.57
CA ASN A 68 6.99 -3.96 5.04
C ASN A 68 7.74 -3.32 3.87
N SER A 69 9.05 -3.56 3.79
CA SER A 69 9.89 -3.13 2.66
C SER A 69 9.87 -4.14 1.51
N THR A 70 8.88 -5.05 1.51
CA THR A 70 8.82 -6.21 0.59
C THR A 70 8.88 -5.80 -0.87
#